data_AF-A0A2G8KTP6-F1
#
_entry.id   AF-A0A2G8KTP6-F1
#
_cell.length_a   1.000
_cell.length_b   1.000
_cell.length_c   1.000
_cell.angle_alpha   90.00
_cell.angle_beta   90.00
_cell.angle_gamma   90.00
#
_symmetry.space_group_name_H-M   'P 1'
#
loop_
_entity.id
_entity.type
_entity.pdbx_description
1 polymer ?
#
loop_
_entity_poly.entity_id
_entity_poly.type
_entity_poly.pdbx_seq_one_letter_code
_entity_poly.pdbx_strand_id
1 'polypeptide(L)'
;MNFEDIQRVVGSFGLYQKLLVALLCIPLLMAPCHVYLQVFAAGKSDHWCKSWVNDDCPTDLDDVDFNCEDVKKSLSIPIIIDEDNSTKYEQCTKYDVGNIDLQTAIVLGDNVTNELEVIPCDEGWEYDRSTFRSTIIQDFELVCGMDYLPNVAQSLYFVGYLFGSALPGIMSDV
;
A
#
# COMPACT_ATOMS: atom_id res chain seq x y z
N MET A 1 34.00 39.74 24.98
CA MET A 1 32.90 40.53 24.39
C MET A 1 31.64 39.72 24.59
N ASN A 2 30.60 40.29 25.21
CA ASN A 2 29.36 39.56 25.45
C ASN A 2 28.47 39.62 24.19
N PHE A 3 27.58 38.65 24.02
CA PHE A 3 26.67 38.57 22.87
C PHE A 3 25.85 39.85 22.66
N GLU A 4 25.47 40.50 23.77
CA GLU A 4 24.74 41.78 23.78
C GLU A 4 25.55 42.94 23.16
N ASP A 5 26.88 42.92 23.26
CA ASP A 5 27.75 43.95 22.68
C ASP A 5 27.79 43.83 21.14
N ILE A 6 27.78 42.59 20.63
CA ILE A 6 27.76 42.30 19.19
C ILE A 6 26.41 42.70 18.58
N GLN A 7 25.31 42.43 19.29
CA GLN A 7 23.96 42.77 18.84
C GLN A 7 23.73 44.30 18.78
N ARG A 8 24.42 45.08 19.63
CA ARG A 8 24.43 46.55 19.55
C ARG A 8 25.15 47.09 18.31
N VAL A 9 26.18 46.40 17.81
CA VAL A 9 26.95 46.82 16.63
C VAL A 9 26.29 46.39 15.32
N VAL A 10 25.67 45.21 15.29
CA VAL A 10 25.04 44.62 14.08
C VAL A 10 23.60 45.11 13.88
N GLY A 11 22.95 45.62 14.93
CA GLY A 11 21.54 46.04 14.89
C GLY A 11 20.56 44.92 15.26
N SER A 12 19.34 45.29 15.64
CA SER A 12 18.31 44.34 16.08
C SER A 12 17.75 43.50 14.92
N PHE A 13 17.07 42.40 15.26
CA PHE A 13 16.54 41.44 14.29
C PHE A 13 15.45 42.08 13.39
N GLY A 14 15.88 42.59 12.23
CA GLY A 14 15.06 43.41 11.33
C GLY A 14 14.10 42.61 10.46
N LEU A 15 13.20 43.30 9.74
CA LEU A 15 12.23 42.68 8.84
C LEU A 15 12.88 41.81 7.74
N TYR A 16 14.00 42.27 7.19
CA TYR A 16 14.75 41.50 6.19
C TYR A 16 15.33 40.20 6.75
N GLN A 17 15.91 40.22 7.95
CA GLN A 17 16.41 39.01 8.63
C GLN A 17 15.26 38.04 8.98
N LYS A 18 14.11 38.55 9.43
CA LYS A 18 12.90 37.74 9.65
C LYS A 18 12.42 37.09 8.36
N LEU A 19 12.39 37.83 7.26
CA LEU A 19 11.97 37.31 5.95
C LEU A 19 12.95 36.26 5.41
N LEU A 20 14.25 36.47 5.59
CA LEU A 20 15.29 35.54 5.16
C LEU A 20 15.26 34.24 5.97
N VAL A 21 15.05 34.33 7.29
CA VAL A 21 14.80 33.15 8.14
C VAL A 21 13.50 32.45 7.76
N ALA A 22 12.41 33.19 7.51
CA ALA A 22 11.16 32.59 7.06
C ALA A 22 11.33 31.83 5.72
N LEU A 23 12.07 32.40 4.76
CA LEU A 23 12.40 31.73 3.50
C LEU A 23 13.23 30.45 3.70
N LEU A 24 14.16 30.45 4.66
CA LEU A 24 14.93 29.25 5.03
C LEU A 24 14.07 28.19 5.75
N CYS A 25 13.05 28.61 6.49
CA CYS A 25 12.11 27.71 7.17
C CYS A 25 11.18 26.95 6.21
N ILE A 26 10.81 27.53 5.06
CA ILE A 26 9.90 26.89 4.09
C ILE A 26 10.39 25.51 3.62
N PRO A 27 11.61 25.33 3.09
CA PRO A 27 12.10 24.01 2.68
C PRO A 27 12.26 23.04 3.86
N LEU A 28 12.55 23.54 5.06
CA LEU A 28 12.60 22.73 6.28
C LEU A 28 11.23 22.16 6.66
N LEU A 29 10.14 22.88 6.39
CA LEU A 29 8.77 22.41 6.61
C LEU A 29 8.27 21.45 5.52
N MET A 30 8.77 21.58 4.28
CA MET A 30 8.40 20.64 3.20
C MET A 30 9.01 19.25 3.36
N ALA A 31 10.22 19.13 3.92
CA ALA A 31 10.89 17.85 4.13
C ALA A 31 10.04 16.83 4.92
N PRO A 32 9.49 17.16 6.12
CA PRO A 32 8.65 16.22 6.85
C PRO A 32 7.34 15.92 6.11
N CYS A 33 6.75 16.90 5.41
CA CYS A 33 5.55 16.65 4.61
C CYS A 33 5.77 15.54 3.58
N HIS A 34 6.93 15.52 2.92
CA HIS A 34 7.27 14.47 1.96
C HIS A 34 7.39 13.09 2.63
N VAL A 35 8.01 13.03 3.81
CA VAL A 35 8.15 11.76 4.57
C VAL A 35 6.79 11.22 5.00
N TYR A 36 5.92 12.07 5.53
CA TYR A 36 4.58 11.64 5.95
C TYR A 36 3.70 11.26 4.76
N LEU A 37 3.83 11.94 3.62
CA LEU A 37 3.07 11.60 2.42
C LEU A 37 3.31 10.16 1.96
N GLN A 38 4.52 9.64 2.12
CA GLN A 38 4.85 8.26 1.73
C GLN A 38 4.02 7.20 2.49
N VAL A 39 3.65 7.47 3.73
CA VAL A 39 2.81 6.55 4.53
C VAL A 39 1.43 6.40 3.90
N PHE A 40 0.87 7.50 3.38
CA PHE A 40 -0.44 7.48 2.71
C PHE A 40 -0.32 6.95 1.27
N ALA A 41 0.77 7.29 0.58
CA ALA A 41 1.01 6.80 -0.78
C ALA A 41 1.26 5.29 -0.83
N ALA A 42 1.82 4.70 0.23
CA ALA A 42 2.01 3.27 0.40
C ALA A 42 0.98 2.65 1.36
N GLY A 43 -0.26 3.16 1.37
CA GLY A 43 -1.34 2.60 2.17
C GLY A 43 -1.64 1.15 1.77
N LYS A 44 -1.71 0.26 2.77
CA LYS A 44 -2.11 -1.14 2.57
C LYS A 44 -3.64 -1.24 2.55
N SER A 45 -4.18 -1.82 1.49
CA SER A 45 -5.60 -2.18 1.41
C SER A 45 -5.75 -3.70 1.43
N ASP A 46 -6.96 -4.16 1.71
CA ASP A 46 -7.30 -5.55 1.44
C ASP A 46 -7.18 -5.83 -0.06
N HIS A 47 -6.76 -7.05 -0.37
CA HIS A 47 -6.46 -7.52 -1.71
C HIS A 47 -6.72 -9.02 -1.80
N TRP A 48 -6.92 -9.47 -3.02
CA TRP A 48 -7.31 -10.83 -3.35
C TRP A 48 -6.66 -11.25 -4.66
N CYS A 49 -6.51 -12.55 -4.89
CA CYS A 49 -6.10 -13.03 -6.20
C CYS A 49 -7.13 -12.61 -7.24
N LYS A 50 -6.67 -12.27 -8.44
CA LYS A 50 -7.58 -12.10 -9.59
C LYS A 50 -8.31 -13.42 -9.86
N SER A 51 -9.64 -13.36 -9.87
CA SER A 51 -10.51 -14.52 -10.14
C SER A 51 -10.71 -14.76 -11.64
N TRP A 52 -11.32 -15.90 -11.98
CA TRP A 52 -11.82 -16.32 -13.32
C TRP A 52 -11.79 -15.22 -14.40
N VAL A 53 -10.63 -15.07 -15.03
CA VAL A 53 -10.28 -13.94 -15.91
C VAL A 53 -11.00 -14.00 -17.27
N ASN A 54 -11.35 -15.22 -17.73
CA ASN A 54 -11.82 -15.46 -19.10
C ASN A 54 -13.28 -15.92 -19.19
N ASP A 55 -13.94 -16.19 -18.07
CA ASP A 55 -15.31 -16.71 -18.07
C ASP A 55 -16.31 -15.58 -17.83
N ASP A 56 -17.13 -15.31 -18.85
CA ASP A 56 -18.28 -14.42 -18.74
C ASP A 56 -19.28 -14.99 -17.72
N CYS A 57 -19.87 -14.10 -16.92
CA CYS A 57 -20.90 -14.49 -15.98
C CYS A 57 -22.10 -15.09 -16.72
N PRO A 58 -22.68 -16.21 -16.25
CA PRO A 58 -23.84 -16.81 -16.89
C PRO A 58 -25.01 -15.83 -16.86
N THR A 59 -25.51 -15.45 -18.03
CA THR A 59 -26.66 -14.53 -18.17
C THR A 59 -28.00 -15.19 -17.80
N ASP A 60 -28.03 -16.53 -17.66
CA ASP A 60 -29.25 -17.29 -17.40
C ASP A 60 -29.64 -17.34 -15.90
N LEU A 61 -28.93 -16.61 -15.04
CA LEU A 61 -29.22 -16.48 -13.59
C LEU A 61 -30.01 -15.20 -13.26
N ASP A 62 -30.87 -14.75 -14.19
CA ASP A 62 -31.66 -13.51 -14.15
C ASP A 62 -32.65 -13.37 -12.96
N ASP A 63 -32.85 -14.41 -12.16
CA ASP A 63 -33.82 -14.41 -11.04
C ASP A 63 -33.21 -14.15 -9.65
N VAL A 64 -31.89 -13.98 -9.54
CA VAL A 64 -31.25 -13.77 -8.24
C VAL A 64 -30.28 -12.59 -8.28
N ASP A 65 -30.49 -11.63 -7.37
CA ASP A 65 -29.68 -10.42 -7.13
C ASP A 65 -28.26 -10.76 -6.59
N PHE A 66 -27.58 -11.72 -7.22
CA PHE A 66 -26.22 -12.10 -6.89
C PHE A 66 -25.24 -11.33 -7.77
N ASN A 67 -24.37 -10.56 -7.12
CA ASN A 67 -23.22 -9.97 -7.77
C ASN A 67 -22.25 -11.09 -8.16
N CYS A 68 -22.11 -11.35 -9.46
CA CYS A 68 -21.29 -12.46 -9.98
C CYS A 68 -19.82 -12.38 -9.52
N GLU A 69 -19.31 -11.17 -9.32
CA GLU A 69 -17.95 -10.93 -8.80
C GLU A 69 -17.76 -11.54 -7.40
N ASP A 70 -18.77 -11.44 -6.53
CA ASP A 70 -18.73 -12.03 -5.20
C ASP A 70 -18.80 -13.55 -5.24
N VAL A 71 -19.54 -14.12 -6.20
CA VAL A 71 -19.60 -15.58 -6.43
C VAL A 71 -18.28 -16.11 -6.98
N LYS A 72 -17.69 -15.41 -7.96
CA LYS A 72 -16.36 -15.75 -8.49
C LYS A 72 -15.33 -15.73 -7.37
N LYS A 73 -15.37 -14.71 -6.52
CA LYS A 73 -14.47 -14.56 -5.38
C LYS A 73 -14.65 -15.69 -4.36
N SER A 74 -15.88 -16.04 -4.00
CA SER A 74 -16.15 -17.10 -3.01
C SER A 74 -15.76 -18.50 -3.49
N LEU A 75 -15.88 -18.78 -4.79
CA LEU A 75 -15.50 -20.07 -5.38
C LEU A 75 -14.01 -20.18 -5.69
N SER A 76 -13.29 -19.06 -5.85
CA SER A 76 -11.87 -19.07 -6.20
C SER A 76 -10.94 -18.90 -5.00
N ILE A 77 -11.40 -18.33 -3.89
CA ILE A 77 -10.54 -17.96 -2.77
C ILE A 77 -10.99 -18.68 -1.49
N PRO A 78 -10.08 -19.38 -0.78
CA PRO A 78 -10.41 -19.99 0.49
C PRO A 78 -10.78 -18.95 1.55
N ILE A 79 -11.72 -19.29 2.41
CA ILE A 79 -12.13 -18.46 3.55
C ILE A 79 -11.36 -18.95 4.78
N ILE A 80 -10.68 -18.04 5.44
CA ILE A 80 -10.05 -18.26 6.74
C ILE A 80 -10.87 -17.63 7.86
N ILE A 81 -10.84 -18.27 9.03
CA ILE A 81 -11.41 -17.73 10.25
C ILE A 81 -10.28 -17.00 10.98
N ASP A 82 -10.41 -15.69 11.07
CA ASP A 82 -9.46 -14.84 11.78
C ASP A 82 -9.53 -15.07 13.31
N GLU A 83 -8.53 -14.60 14.05
CA GLU A 83 -8.47 -14.74 15.52
C GLU A 83 -9.71 -14.16 16.23
N ASP A 84 -10.32 -13.13 15.61
CA ASP A 84 -11.56 -12.49 16.08
C ASP A 84 -12.84 -13.28 15.74
N ASN A 85 -12.72 -14.53 15.27
CA ASN A 85 -13.83 -15.36 14.80
C ASN A 85 -14.61 -14.72 13.63
N SER A 86 -13.93 -13.86 12.86
CA SER A 86 -14.46 -13.22 11.65
C SER A 86 -14.02 -13.99 10.42
N THR A 87 -14.93 -14.21 9.47
CA THR A 87 -14.61 -14.87 8.20
C THR A 87 -13.99 -13.86 7.25
N LYS A 88 -12.74 -14.11 6.83
CA LYS A 88 -12.04 -13.31 5.83
C LYS A 88 -11.59 -14.19 4.68
N TYR A 89 -11.55 -13.61 3.49
CA TYR A 89 -10.94 -14.27 2.34
C TYR A 89 -9.42 -14.25 2.48
N GLU A 90 -8.80 -15.37 2.14
CA GLU A 90 -7.35 -15.48 2.06
C GLU A 90 -6.81 -14.48 1.03
N GLN A 91 -5.78 -13.72 1.42
CA GLN A 91 -5.30 -12.63 0.59
C GLN A 91 -4.22 -13.06 -0.40
N CYS A 92 -3.55 -14.20 -0.19
CA CYS A 92 -2.31 -14.57 -0.89
C CYS A 92 -2.36 -15.87 -1.69
N THR A 93 -3.42 -16.66 -1.54
CA THR A 93 -3.58 -17.93 -2.23
C THR A 93 -4.99 -18.10 -2.78
N LYS A 94 -5.13 -18.87 -3.86
CA LYS A 94 -6.40 -19.24 -4.48
C LYS A 94 -6.47 -20.74 -4.74
N TYR A 95 -7.66 -21.24 -5.01
CA TYR A 95 -7.83 -22.56 -5.58
C TYR A 95 -7.36 -22.58 -7.04
N ASP A 96 -6.76 -23.69 -7.48
CA ASP A 96 -6.40 -23.92 -8.87
C ASP A 96 -7.66 -24.23 -9.71
N VAL A 97 -8.28 -23.17 -10.21
CA VAL A 97 -9.50 -23.23 -11.02
C VAL A 97 -9.24 -23.28 -12.53
N GLY A 98 -7.99 -23.41 -12.98
CA GLY A 98 -7.64 -23.29 -14.40
C GLY A 98 -8.22 -24.38 -15.32
N ASN A 99 -8.69 -25.50 -14.78
CA ASN A 99 -9.21 -26.65 -15.53
C ASN A 99 -10.73 -26.84 -15.43
N ILE A 100 -11.44 -25.94 -14.74
CA ILE A 100 -12.89 -26.03 -14.52
C ILE A 100 -13.51 -24.82 -15.20
N ASP A 101 -14.78 -24.91 -15.62
CA ASP A 101 -15.57 -23.77 -16.11
C ASP A 101 -16.42 -23.17 -14.98
N LEU A 102 -16.65 -21.85 -14.99
CA LEU A 102 -17.35 -21.14 -13.91
C LEU A 102 -18.75 -21.70 -13.64
N GLN A 103 -19.48 -22.07 -14.70
CA GLN A 103 -20.81 -22.69 -14.59
C GLN A 103 -20.78 -24.00 -13.81
N THR A 104 -19.76 -24.83 -14.07
CA THR A 104 -19.58 -26.12 -13.40
C THR A 104 -19.25 -25.92 -11.92
N ALA A 105 -18.40 -24.93 -11.62
CA ALA A 105 -18.09 -24.55 -10.24
C ALA A 105 -19.33 -24.05 -9.48
N ILE A 106 -20.20 -23.24 -10.11
CA ILE A 106 -21.44 -22.75 -9.48
C ILE A 106 -22.40 -23.90 -9.14
N VAL A 107 -22.56 -24.87 -10.05
CA VAL A 107 -23.47 -26.02 -9.84
C VAL A 107 -22.97 -26.95 -8.73
N LEU A 108 -21.66 -27.15 -8.64
CA LEU A 108 -21.05 -28.08 -7.69
C LEU A 108 -20.77 -27.45 -6.31
N GLY A 109 -20.63 -26.13 -6.25
CA GLY A 109 -20.41 -25.37 -5.02
C GLY A 109 -19.21 -25.89 -4.22
N ASP A 110 -19.42 -26.12 -2.93
CA ASP A 110 -18.38 -26.50 -1.97
C ASP A 110 -17.73 -27.89 -2.23
N ASN A 111 -18.37 -28.74 -3.03
CA ASN A 111 -17.77 -30.04 -3.35
C ASN A 111 -16.54 -29.90 -4.26
N VAL A 112 -16.52 -28.87 -5.12
CA VAL A 112 -15.38 -28.60 -6.00
C VAL A 112 -14.21 -28.01 -5.22
N THR A 113 -14.46 -27.05 -4.32
CA THR A 113 -13.39 -26.37 -3.59
C THR A 113 -12.60 -27.31 -2.68
N ASN A 114 -13.21 -28.38 -2.16
CA ASN A 114 -12.53 -29.39 -1.35
C ASN A 114 -11.58 -30.31 -2.13
N GLU A 115 -11.79 -30.46 -3.44
CA GLU A 115 -10.95 -31.31 -4.30
C GLU A 115 -9.83 -30.51 -4.98
N LEU A 116 -9.92 -29.18 -4.96
CA LEU A 116 -8.97 -28.28 -5.60
C LEU A 116 -7.72 -28.05 -4.75
N GLU A 117 -6.56 -28.01 -5.42
CA GLU A 117 -5.30 -27.62 -4.80
C GLU A 117 -5.27 -26.11 -4.56
N VAL A 118 -4.64 -25.70 -3.45
CA VAL A 118 -4.44 -24.28 -3.11
C VAL A 118 -3.07 -23.85 -3.60
N ILE A 119 -3.03 -22.84 -4.48
CA ILE A 119 -1.83 -22.31 -5.12
C ILE A 119 -1.64 -20.83 -4.77
N PRO A 120 -0.40 -20.30 -4.80
CA PRO A 120 -0.18 -18.85 -4.71
C PRO A 120 -0.82 -18.13 -5.91
N CYS A 121 -1.25 -16.88 -5.73
CA CYS A 121 -1.80 -16.10 -6.83
C CYS A 121 -0.76 -15.92 -7.96
N ASP A 122 -1.16 -16.22 -9.19
CA ASP A 122 -0.32 -16.21 -10.40
C ASP A 122 -0.85 -15.27 -11.51
N GLU A 123 -2.15 -14.93 -11.48
CA GLU A 123 -2.82 -14.10 -12.50
C GLU A 123 -3.04 -12.63 -12.07
N GLY A 124 -2.26 -12.17 -11.09
CA GLY A 124 -2.33 -10.80 -10.56
C GLY A 124 -3.36 -10.65 -9.42
N TRP A 125 -3.70 -9.39 -9.13
CA TRP A 125 -4.38 -9.01 -7.89
C TRP A 125 -5.57 -8.08 -8.11
N GLU A 126 -6.58 -8.24 -7.27
CA GLU A 126 -7.73 -7.36 -7.14
C GLU A 126 -7.71 -6.68 -5.78
N TYR A 127 -7.99 -5.38 -5.72
CA TYR A 127 -7.79 -4.56 -4.53
C TYR A 127 -9.08 -3.89 -4.10
N ASP A 128 -9.34 -3.82 -2.80
CA ASP A 128 -10.40 -2.95 -2.28
C ASP A 128 -10.01 -1.47 -2.46
N ARG A 129 -10.79 -0.77 -3.29
CA ARG A 129 -10.61 0.66 -3.57
C ARG A 129 -11.57 1.56 -2.79
N SER A 130 -12.27 1.01 -1.79
CA SER A 130 -13.20 1.77 -0.92
C SER A 130 -12.51 2.91 -0.17
N THR A 131 -11.29 2.66 0.31
CA THR A 131 -10.51 3.61 1.12
C THR A 131 -9.52 4.40 0.29
N PHE A 132 -8.80 3.74 -0.63
CA PHE A 132 -7.76 4.35 -1.45
C PHE A 132 -8.07 4.13 -2.94
N ARG A 133 -7.99 5.21 -3.73
CA ARG A 133 -8.20 5.12 -5.17
C ARG A 133 -7.08 4.32 -5.86
N SER A 134 -5.84 4.62 -5.50
CA SER A 134 -4.62 3.91 -5.92
C SER A 134 -3.52 4.13 -4.89
N THR A 135 -2.66 3.14 -4.69
CA THR A 135 -1.49 3.25 -3.82
C THR A 135 -0.29 2.60 -4.51
N ILE A 136 0.92 2.96 -4.09
CA ILE A 136 2.17 2.38 -4.60
C ILE A 136 2.17 0.85 -4.43
N ILE A 137 1.55 0.35 -3.35
CA ILE A 137 1.43 -1.10 -3.13
C ILE A 137 0.56 -1.75 -4.22
N GLN A 138 -0.54 -1.12 -4.60
CA GLN A 138 -1.44 -1.63 -5.63
C GLN A 138 -0.82 -1.54 -7.02
N ASP A 139 -0.20 -0.41 -7.35
CA ASP A 139 0.33 -0.14 -8.69
C ASP A 139 1.54 -1.03 -9.04
N PHE A 140 2.32 -1.44 -8.03
CA PHE A 140 3.50 -2.31 -8.19
C PHE A 140 3.30 -3.72 -7.64
N GLU A 141 2.06 -4.08 -7.26
CA GLU A 141 1.70 -5.40 -6.74
C GLU A 141 2.58 -5.88 -5.56
N LEU A 142 2.93 -4.95 -4.66
CA LEU A 142 3.85 -5.19 -3.53
C LEU A 142 3.14 -5.87 -2.35
N VAL A 143 2.53 -7.03 -2.62
CA VAL A 143 1.75 -7.80 -1.66
C VAL A 143 2.32 -9.21 -1.48
N CYS A 144 1.88 -9.89 -0.42
CA CYS A 144 2.26 -11.26 -0.11
C CYS A 144 3.78 -11.47 -0.13
N GLY A 145 4.33 -12.19 -1.11
CA GLY A 145 5.77 -12.42 -1.21
C GLY A 145 6.63 -11.17 -1.39
N MET A 146 6.04 -10.04 -1.77
CA MET A 146 6.73 -8.75 -1.99
C MET A 146 6.35 -7.66 -0.99
N ASP A 147 5.63 -7.99 0.07
CA ASP A 147 5.13 -7.04 1.08
C ASP A 147 6.24 -6.31 1.88
N TYR A 148 7.45 -6.89 1.90
CA TYR A 148 8.60 -6.34 2.59
C TYR A 148 9.32 -5.22 1.80
N LEU A 149 9.10 -5.13 0.48
CA LEU A 149 9.78 -4.15 -0.38
C LEU A 149 9.54 -2.69 0.05
N PRO A 150 8.29 -2.26 0.35
CA PRO A 150 8.03 -0.93 0.88
C PRO A 150 8.84 -0.61 2.15
N ASN A 151 8.94 -1.57 3.08
CA ASN A 151 9.68 -1.41 4.33
C ASN A 151 11.20 -1.27 4.08
N VAL A 152 11.74 -2.02 3.13
CA VAL A 152 13.14 -1.91 2.70
C VAL A 152 13.42 -0.56 2.05
N ALA A 153 12.53 -0.09 1.17
CA ALA A 153 12.65 1.22 0.53
C ALA A 153 12.65 2.35 1.57
N GLN A 154 11.75 2.29 2.56
CA GLN A 154 11.71 3.25 3.67
C GLN A 154 12.98 3.21 4.53
N SER A 155 13.53 2.03 4.79
CA SER A 155 14.79 1.88 5.53
C SER A 155 15.96 2.52 4.77
N LEU A 156 16.06 2.27 3.47
CA LEU A 156 17.08 2.89 2.61
C LEU A 156 16.94 4.42 2.55
N TYR A 157 15.70 4.94 2.54
CA TYR A 157 15.45 6.37 2.61
C TYR A 157 16.05 7.00 3.87
N PHE A 158 15.83 6.40 5.05
CA PHE A 158 16.40 6.94 6.30
C PHE A 158 17.92 6.81 6.39
N VAL A 159 18.49 5.76 5.81
CA VAL A 159 19.95 5.64 5.67
C VAL A 159 20.49 6.79 4.82
N GLY A 160 19.85 7.07 3.67
CA GLY A 160 20.20 8.20 2.83
C GLY A 160 20.07 9.54 3.56
N TYR A 161 19.01 9.71 4.36
CA TYR A 161 18.79 10.89 5.19
C TYR A 161 19.89 11.08 6.25
N LEU A 162 20.34 10.00 6.89
CA LEU A 162 21.44 10.05 7.87
C LEU A 162 22.73 10.56 7.23
N PHE A 163 23.14 9.98 6.10
CA PHE A 163 24.35 10.42 5.41
C PHE A 163 24.20 11.83 4.82
N GLY A 164 23.02 12.16 4.31
CA GLY A 164 22.71 13.48 3.74
C GLY A 164 22.74 14.61 4.77
N SER A 165 22.40 14.32 6.03
CA SER A 165 22.43 15.30 7.12
C SER A 165 23.77 15.35 7.86
N ALA A 166 24.45 14.22 8.01
CA ALA A 166 25.75 14.16 8.70
C ALA A 166 26.87 14.87 7.93
N LEU A 167 26.94 14.71 6.61
CA LEU A 167 28.04 15.27 5.80
C LEU A 167 28.08 16.82 5.80
N PRO A 168 26.96 17.54 5.59
CA PRO A 168 26.95 19.00 5.68
C PRO A 168 27.25 19.50 7.10
N GLY A 169 26.82 18.77 8.13
CA GLY A 169 27.14 19.10 9.52
C GLY A 169 28.65 19.12 9.76
N ILE A 170 29.35 18.06 9.33
CA ILE A 170 30.82 17.98 9.44
C ILE A 170 31.49 19.07 8.61
N MET A 171 30.99 19.35 7.39
CA MET A 171 31.53 20.42 6.55
C MET A 171 31.29 21.82 7.13
N SER A 172 30.24 22.02 7.93
CA SER A 172 29.96 23.30 8.57
C SER A 172 30.90 23.58 9.76
N ASP A 173 31.49 22.53 10.34
CA ASP A 173 32.40 22.64 11.49
C ASP A 173 33.87 22.80 11.08
N VAL A 174 34.20 22.57 9.80
CA VAL A 174 35.54 22.81 9.21
C VAL A 174 35.62 24.22 8.64
#